data_AF-A0A418KUP7-F1
#
_entry.id   AF-A0A418KUP7-F1
#
_cell.length_a   1.000
_cell.length_b   1.000
_cell.length_c   1.000
_cell.angle_alpha   90.00
_cell.angle_beta   90.00
_cell.angle_gamma   90.00
#
_symmetry.space_group_name_H-M   'P 1'
#
loop_
_entity.id
_entity.type
_entity.pdbx_description
1 polymer ?
#
loop_
_entity_poly.entity_id
_entity_poly.type
_entity_poly.pdbx_seq_one_letter_code
_entity_poly.pdbx_strand_id
1 'polypeptide(L)'
;MTPFGGAAEWTPGREAIRRAANAHLRSAAAADAVADFDAALRDPAAPSRLRPEYDSGDHLHLTDAGRARLAEAALPVLRRVAAGSRPRS
;
A
#
# COMPACT_ATOMS: atom_id res chain seq x y z
N MET A 1 1.67 -2.81 2.87
CA MET A 1 2.91 -3.07 2.10
C MET A 1 2.59 -3.14 0.62
N THR A 2 3.35 -2.44 -0.22
CA THR A 2 3.16 -2.39 -1.69
C THR A 2 3.52 -3.73 -2.35
N PRO A 3 3.00 -4.02 -3.55
CA PRO A 3 3.47 -5.15 -4.36
C PRO A 3 4.94 -4.97 -4.77
N PHE A 4 5.63 -6.09 -5.04
CA PHE A 4 7.07 -6.12 -5.42
C PHE A 4 7.38 -7.26 -6.40
N GLY A 5 6.36 -7.75 -7.10
CA GLY A 5 6.46 -8.82 -8.09
C GLY A 5 7.32 -8.40 -9.27
N GLY A 6 8.35 -9.18 -9.55
CA GLY A 6 9.37 -8.87 -10.55
C GLY A 6 10.70 -8.41 -9.96
N ALA A 7 10.72 -7.97 -8.70
CA ALA A 7 11.98 -7.62 -8.03
C ALA A 7 12.86 -8.86 -7.80
N ALA A 8 14.17 -8.66 -7.69
CA ALA A 8 15.15 -9.75 -7.55
C ALA A 8 14.89 -10.63 -6.32
N GLU A 9 14.41 -10.03 -5.23
CA GLU A 9 14.12 -10.71 -3.97
C GLU A 9 12.73 -11.35 -3.96
N TRP A 10 11.94 -11.25 -5.03
CA TRP A 10 10.59 -11.80 -5.08
C TRP A 10 10.60 -13.32 -5.09
N THR A 11 9.81 -13.91 -4.18
CA THR A 11 9.50 -15.34 -4.18
C THR A 11 8.03 -15.56 -3.83
N PRO A 12 7.43 -16.71 -4.22
CA PRO A 12 6.07 -17.04 -3.80
C PRO A 12 5.87 -17.01 -2.27
N GLY A 13 6.90 -17.42 -1.51
CA GLY A 13 6.88 -17.40 -0.04
C GLY A 13 6.86 -15.98 0.54
N ARG A 14 7.70 -15.08 0.02
CA ARG A 14 7.72 -13.66 0.46
C ARG A 14 6.43 -12.93 0.07
N GLU A 15 5.88 -13.26 -1.10
CA GLU A 15 4.60 -12.75 -1.55
C GLU A 15 3.44 -13.26 -0.65
N ALA A 16 3.48 -14.52 -0.20
CA ALA A 16 2.52 -15.02 0.78
C ALA A 16 2.61 -14.24 2.11
N ILE A 17 3.82 -13.96 2.61
CA ILE A 17 4.04 -13.14 3.81
C ILE A 17 3.47 -11.73 3.62
N ARG A 18 3.77 -11.07 2.50
CA ARG A 18 3.25 -9.73 2.18
C ARG A 18 1.72 -9.71 2.20
N ARG A 19 1.07 -10.70 1.58
CA ARG A 19 -0.40 -10.82 1.59
C ARG A 19 -0.94 -11.04 3.00
N ALA A 20 -0.31 -11.90 3.79
CA ALA A 20 -0.72 -12.16 5.17
C ALA A 20 -0.61 -10.88 6.03
N ALA A 21 0.51 -10.15 5.92
CA ALA A 21 0.69 -8.88 6.61
C ALA A 21 -0.37 -7.84 6.19
N ASN A 22 -0.63 -7.69 4.89
CA ASN A 22 -1.67 -6.79 4.39
C ASN A 22 -3.07 -7.18 4.85
N ALA A 23 -3.41 -8.48 4.84
CA ALA A 23 -4.70 -8.97 5.34
C ALA A 23 -4.86 -8.69 6.83
N HIS A 24 -3.82 -8.97 7.62
CA HIS A 24 -3.81 -8.69 9.05
C HIS A 24 -4.04 -7.19 9.32
N LEU A 25 -3.28 -6.30 8.66
CA LEU A 25 -3.43 -4.85 8.81
C LEU A 25 -4.84 -4.36 8.44
N ARG A 26 -5.46 -4.90 7.37
CA ARG A 26 -6.83 -4.55 6.97
C ARG A 26 -7.88 -5.00 7.98
N SER A 27 -7.64 -6.13 8.64
CA SER A 27 -8.54 -6.67 9.68
C SER A 27 -8.31 -6.09 11.06
N ALA A 28 -7.17 -5.42 11.29
CA ALA A 28 -6.77 -5.01 12.62
C ALA A 28 -7.65 -3.86 13.12
N ALA A 29 -8.54 -4.18 14.06
CA ALA A 29 -9.29 -3.19 14.85
C ALA A 29 -8.39 -2.33 15.77
N ALA A 30 -7.10 -2.66 15.87
CA ALA A 30 -6.14 -1.99 16.74
C ALA A 30 -5.55 -0.68 16.16
N ALA A 31 -5.80 -0.37 14.89
CA ALA A 31 -5.38 0.89 14.27
C ALA A 31 -6.58 1.84 14.12
N ASP A 32 -6.40 3.12 14.41
CA ASP A 32 -7.44 4.14 14.21
C ASP A 32 -7.86 4.27 12.73
N ALA A 33 -6.92 4.02 11.82
CA ALA A 33 -7.16 3.92 10.39
C ALA A 33 -6.00 3.22 9.65
N VAL A 34 -6.25 2.75 8.42
CA VAL A 34 -5.27 2.07 7.56
C VAL A 34 -5.24 2.71 6.18
N ALA A 35 -4.05 3.05 5.68
CA ALA A 35 -3.84 3.44 4.29
C ALA A 35 -3.39 2.22 3.45
N ASP A 36 -4.25 1.76 2.55
CA ASP A 36 -4.01 0.55 1.76
C ASP A 36 -3.22 0.84 0.48
N PHE A 37 -1.91 0.94 0.63
CA PHE A 37 -0.99 1.16 -0.50
C PHE A 37 -0.86 -0.04 -1.45
N ASP A 38 -1.23 -1.24 -1.01
CA ASP A 38 -1.34 -2.39 -1.92
C ASP A 38 -2.47 -2.15 -2.92
N ALA A 39 -3.67 -1.85 -2.44
CA ALA A 39 -4.81 -1.56 -3.31
C ALA A 39 -4.58 -0.32 -4.18
N ALA A 40 -3.86 0.68 -3.67
CA ALA A 40 -3.60 1.92 -4.39
C ALA A 40 -2.69 1.74 -5.62
N LEU A 41 -1.71 0.82 -5.54
CA LEU A 41 -0.64 0.71 -6.54
C LEU A 41 -0.63 -0.60 -7.33
N ARG A 42 -1.35 -1.64 -6.89
CA ARG A 42 -1.31 -2.94 -7.58
C ARG A 42 -1.91 -2.90 -8.98
N ASP A 43 -1.28 -3.65 -9.88
CA ASP A 43 -1.85 -3.97 -11.17
C ASP A 43 -3.04 -4.92 -10.97
N PRO A 44 -4.26 -4.58 -11.43
CA PRO A 44 -5.42 -5.45 -11.30
C PRO A 44 -5.29 -6.74 -12.12
N ALA A 45 -4.53 -6.73 -13.21
CA ALA A 45 -4.23 -7.92 -14.02
C ALA A 45 -3.10 -8.76 -13.41
N ALA A 46 -2.21 -8.15 -12.63
CA ALA A 46 -1.11 -8.82 -11.94
C ALA A 46 -0.96 -8.32 -10.49
N PRO A 47 -1.80 -8.79 -9.53
CA PRO A 47 -1.86 -8.21 -8.17
C PRO A 47 -0.59 -8.29 -7.33
N SER A 48 0.41 -9.07 -7.75
CA SER A 48 1.74 -9.09 -7.14
C SER A 48 2.65 -7.96 -7.62
N ARG A 49 2.30 -7.26 -8.70
CA ARG A 49 3.11 -6.22 -9.35
C ARG A 49 2.54 -4.81 -9.11
N LEU A 50 3.43 -3.83 -9.17
CA LEU A 50 3.04 -2.43 -9.34
C LEU A 50 2.40 -2.24 -10.71
N ARG A 51 1.44 -1.31 -10.84
CA ARG A 51 1.01 -0.84 -12.16
C ARG A 51 2.21 -0.28 -12.92
N PRO A 52 2.32 -0.53 -14.23
CA PRO A 52 3.45 -0.04 -15.02
C PRO A 52 3.69 1.48 -14.90
N GLU A 53 2.64 2.28 -14.78
CA GLU A 53 2.75 3.73 -14.62
C GLU A 53 3.38 4.18 -13.28
N TYR A 54 3.39 3.30 -12.27
CA TYR A 54 3.92 3.56 -10.93
C TYR A 54 5.28 2.88 -10.69
N ASP A 55 5.72 1.99 -11.57
CA ASP A 55 6.95 1.22 -11.44
C ASP A 55 8.13 1.94 -12.11
N SER A 56 9.23 2.17 -11.39
CA SER A 56 10.46 2.76 -11.96
C SER A 56 11.16 1.85 -12.98
N GLY A 57 10.79 0.56 -12.99
CA GLY A 57 11.38 -0.48 -13.81
C GLY A 57 12.14 -1.53 -13.02
N ASP A 58 12.42 -1.30 -11.73
CA ASP A 58 13.04 -2.30 -10.85
C ASP A 58 12.03 -3.11 -10.03
N HIS A 59 10.73 -2.85 -10.23
CA HIS A 59 9.62 -3.54 -9.59
C HIS A 59 9.55 -3.35 -8.06
N LEU A 60 10.25 -2.36 -7.53
CA LEU A 60 10.31 -2.04 -6.10
C LEU A 60 10.08 -0.55 -5.84
N HIS A 61 10.77 0.31 -6.56
CA HIS A 61 10.71 1.76 -6.40
C HIS A 61 9.65 2.38 -7.30
N LEU A 62 9.07 3.48 -6.81
CA LEU A 62 8.01 4.18 -7.50
C LEU A 62 8.53 5.26 -8.43
N THR A 63 7.81 5.48 -9.52
CA THR A 63 7.90 6.72 -10.31
C THR A 63 7.37 7.92 -9.51
N ASP A 64 7.49 9.13 -10.06
CA ASP A 64 6.81 10.31 -9.52
C ASP A 64 5.29 10.14 -9.46
N ALA A 65 4.69 9.55 -10.50
CA ALA A 65 3.26 9.24 -10.51
C ALA A 65 2.89 8.25 -9.39
N GLY A 66 3.72 7.25 -9.14
CA GLY A 66 3.53 6.31 -8.02
C GLY A 66 3.62 6.98 -6.65
N ARG A 67 4.57 7.90 -6.45
CA ARG A 67 4.68 8.70 -5.22
C ARG A 67 3.46 9.62 -5.02
N ALA A 68 3.00 10.28 -6.08
CA ALA A 68 1.79 11.10 -6.03
C ALA A 68 0.56 10.25 -5.65
N ARG A 69 0.42 9.06 -6.24
CA ARG A 69 -0.67 8.13 -5.93
C ARG A 69 -0.66 7.66 -4.47
N LEU A 70 0.52 7.42 -3.88
CA LEU A 70 0.63 7.16 -2.44
C LEU A 70 0.09 8.31 -1.59
N ALA A 71 0.47 9.55 -1.92
CA ALA A 71 0.03 10.74 -1.19
C ALA A 71 -1.49 10.91 -1.27
N GLU A 72 -2.09 10.72 -2.46
CA GLU A 72 -3.54 10.72 -2.65
C GLU A 72 -4.25 9.66 -1.82
N ALA A 73 -3.69 8.46 -1.74
CA ALA A 73 -4.25 7.37 -0.94
C ALA A 73 -4.14 7.64 0.58
N ALA A 74 -3.07 8.29 1.02
CA ALA A 74 -2.83 8.58 2.43
C ALA A 74 -3.64 9.77 2.96
N LEU A 75 -3.84 10.81 2.14
CA LEU A 75 -4.40 12.09 2.60
C LEU A 75 -5.78 11.97 3.26
N PRO A 76 -6.77 11.22 2.74
CA PRO A 76 -8.06 11.05 3.40
C PRO A 76 -7.95 10.32 4.75
N VAL A 77 -7.04 9.34 4.84
CA VAL A 77 -6.79 8.57 6.06
C VAL A 77 -6.20 9.48 7.13
N LEU A 78 -5.20 10.28 6.79
CA LEU A 78 -4.58 11.24 7.70
C LEU A 78 -5.57 12.30 8.20
N ARG A 79 -6.43 12.81 7.29
CA ARG A 79 -7.49 13.77 7.66
C ARG A 79 -8.50 13.15 8.64
N ARG A 80 -8.90 11.89 8.43
CA ARG A 80 -9.81 11.17 9.32
C ARG A 80 -9.21 11.01 10.72
N VAL A 81 -7.95 10.58 10.81
CA VAL A 81 -7.25 10.42 12.10
C VAL A 81 -7.16 11.77 12.81
N ALA A 82 -6.71 12.82 12.11
CA ALA A 82 -6.60 14.17 12.70
C ALA A 82 -7.94 14.74 13.20
N ALA A 83 -9.06 14.42 12.53
CA ALA A 83 -10.39 14.83 12.96
C ALA A 83 -10.89 14.03 14.18
N GLY A 84 -10.52 12.74 14.28
CA GLY A 84 -10.91 11.85 15.39
C GLY A 84 -10.10 12.04 16.67
N SER A 85 -8.88 12.58 16.59
CA SER A 85 -8.00 12.84 17.74
C SER A 85 -8.29 14.14 18.51
N ARG A 86 -9.30 14.93 18.12
CA ARG A 86 -9.71 16.12 18.90
C ARG A 86 -10.34 15.66 20.23
N PRO A 87 -9.90 16.18 21.39
CA PRO A 87 -10.50 15.81 22.67
C PRO A 87 -11.99 16.18 22.66
N ARG A 88 -12.84 15.25 23.11
CA ARG A 88 -14.25 15.54 23.38
C ARG A 88 -14.29 16.46 24.59
N SER A 89 -14.78 17.69 24.39
CA SER A 89 -15.07 18.66 25.45
C SER A 89 -16.10 18.12 26.43
#